data_AF-A0AAD2UHC2-F1
#
_entry.id   AF-A0AAD2UHC2-F1
#
_cell.length_a   1.000
_cell.length_b   1.000
_cell.length_c   1.000
_cell.angle_alpha   90.00
_cell.angle_beta   90.00
_cell.angle_gamma   90.00
#
_symmetry.space_group_name_H-M   'P 1'
#
loop_
_entity.id
_entity.type
_entity.pdbx_description
1 polymer ?
#
loop_
_entity_poly.entity_id
_entity_poly.type
_entity_poly.pdbx_seq_one_letter_code
_entity_poly.pdbx_strand_id
1 'polypeptide(L)'
;MKQQYQTRYELLHENYQKWLTGFTRHAVSWGVCHPNIYYFHNLTPGWVSFNGEKPEIAIVPQSLHRLIYGPDKRSSPSLDDDLVVNLCTSEHLLVHHPMLEGILLSECERLKQHSLANKLISLFRQFGGTELRLKLVWLCWLDLMTGNSLDDWTKNLKHKSEKDLEQWIIARQGQSEPLTNLMDQYVLMAYRTSVDAAHS
;
A
#
# COMPACT_ATOMS: atom_id res chain seq x y z
N MET A 1 3.64 -38.57 0.72
CA MET A 1 3.84 -37.10 0.63
C MET A 1 2.49 -36.43 0.72
N LYS A 2 2.21 -35.63 1.74
CA LYS A 2 1.02 -34.75 1.71
C LYS A 2 1.29 -33.71 0.63
N GLN A 3 0.49 -33.67 -0.42
CA GLN A 3 0.45 -32.52 -1.31
C GLN A 3 0.11 -31.32 -0.43
N GLN A 4 1.07 -30.41 -0.27
CA GLN A 4 0.82 -29.14 0.38
C GLN A 4 0.03 -28.33 -0.64
N TYR A 5 -1.30 -28.30 -0.46
CA TYR A 5 -2.18 -27.49 -1.31
C TYR A 5 -1.79 -26.03 -1.10
N GLN A 6 -1.38 -25.36 -2.18
CA GLN A 6 -1.14 -23.93 -2.18
C GLN A 6 -2.47 -23.22 -1.96
N THR A 7 -2.52 -22.35 -0.95
CA THR A 7 -3.71 -21.56 -0.62
C THR A 7 -3.92 -20.47 -1.67
N ARG A 8 -5.15 -19.98 -1.80
CA ARG A 8 -5.48 -18.89 -2.74
C ARG A 8 -4.77 -17.60 -2.35
N TYR A 9 -4.65 -17.29 -1.06
CA TYR A 9 -3.89 -16.12 -0.62
C TYR A 9 -2.39 -16.24 -0.92
N GLU A 10 -1.80 -17.44 -0.89
CA GLU A 10 -0.39 -17.66 -1.28
C GLU A 10 -0.19 -17.37 -2.76
N LEU A 11 -1.09 -17.83 -3.62
CA LEU A 11 -1.04 -17.54 -5.06
C LEU A 11 -1.22 -16.04 -5.34
N LEU A 12 -2.16 -15.38 -4.67
CA LEU A 12 -2.36 -13.93 -4.78
C LEU A 12 -1.12 -13.15 -4.33
N HIS A 13 -0.53 -13.55 -3.20
CA HIS A 13 0.72 -12.99 -2.69
C HIS A 13 1.86 -13.15 -3.71
N GLU A 14 2.05 -14.36 -4.25
CA GLU A 14 3.08 -14.62 -5.26
C GLU A 14 2.91 -13.76 -6.51
N ASN A 15 1.67 -13.57 -6.98
CA ASN A 15 1.38 -12.74 -8.15
C ASN A 15 1.75 -11.27 -7.90
N TYR A 16 1.29 -10.69 -6.80
CA TYR A 16 1.63 -9.30 -6.46
C TYR A 16 3.12 -9.12 -6.16
N GLN A 17 3.74 -10.06 -5.44
CA GLN A 17 5.16 -9.99 -5.12
C GLN A 17 6.02 -10.12 -6.38
N LYS A 18 5.64 -10.99 -7.32
CA LYS A 18 6.32 -11.12 -8.61
C LYS A 18 6.22 -9.82 -9.42
N TRP A 19 5.02 -9.24 -9.50
CA TRP A 19 4.81 -7.96 -10.17
C TRP A 19 5.64 -6.85 -9.52
N LEU A 20 5.53 -6.67 -8.20
CA LEU A 20 6.22 -5.62 -7.45
C LEU A 20 7.74 -5.78 -7.54
N THR A 21 8.27 -6.99 -7.38
CA THR A 21 9.70 -7.29 -7.56
C THR A 21 10.15 -6.94 -8.97
N GLY A 22 9.35 -7.30 -9.99
CA GLY A 22 9.60 -6.98 -11.38
C GLY A 22 9.69 -5.47 -11.61
N PHE A 23 8.70 -4.72 -11.14
CA PHE A 23 8.68 -3.25 -11.21
C PHE A 23 9.91 -2.64 -10.50
N THR A 24 10.17 -3.09 -9.27
CA THR A 24 11.27 -2.61 -8.43
C THR A 24 12.61 -2.80 -9.10
N ARG A 25 12.83 -3.97 -9.71
CA ARG A 25 14.06 -4.27 -10.43
C ARG A 25 14.32 -3.31 -11.57
N HIS A 26 13.28 -2.97 -12.34
CA HIS A 26 13.41 -1.99 -13.41
C HIS A 26 13.68 -0.59 -12.84
N ALA A 27 12.93 -0.17 -11.82
CA ALA A 27 13.10 1.14 -11.19
C ALA A 27 14.52 1.33 -10.60
N VAL A 28 15.07 0.31 -9.93
CA VAL A 28 16.45 0.33 -9.40
C VAL A 28 17.47 0.32 -10.54
N SER A 29 17.27 -0.49 -11.57
CA SER A 29 18.21 -0.58 -12.71
C SER A 29 18.30 0.73 -13.50
N TRP A 30 17.21 1.49 -13.57
CA TRP A 30 17.18 2.82 -14.18
C TRP A 30 17.56 3.94 -13.21
N GLY A 31 17.92 3.60 -11.97
CA GLY A 31 18.30 4.58 -10.96
C GLY A 31 17.16 5.47 -10.49
N VAL A 32 15.89 5.06 -10.67
CA VAL A 32 14.68 5.74 -10.19
C VAL A 32 14.43 5.44 -8.70
N CYS A 33 14.89 4.29 -8.21
CA CYS A 33 14.87 3.97 -6.79
C CYS A 33 16.27 3.54 -6.30
N HIS A 34 16.55 3.78 -5.03
CA HIS A 34 17.73 3.23 -4.37
C HIS A 34 17.60 1.71 -4.20
N PRO A 35 18.67 0.90 -4.33
CA PRO A 35 18.60 -0.56 -4.19
C PRO A 35 17.94 -1.03 -2.88
N ASN A 36 18.11 -0.32 -1.77
CA ASN A 36 17.50 -0.71 -0.49
C ASN A 36 15.96 -0.61 -0.47
N ILE A 37 15.32 -0.06 -1.52
CA ILE A 37 13.85 -0.03 -1.64
C ILE A 37 13.24 -1.44 -1.58
N TYR A 38 13.99 -2.48 -1.98
CA TYR A 38 13.54 -3.88 -1.90
C TYR A 38 13.10 -4.27 -0.49
N TYR A 39 13.68 -3.68 0.56
CA TYR A 39 13.27 -3.92 1.93
C TYR A 39 11.78 -3.61 2.17
N PHE A 40 11.29 -2.52 1.56
CA PHE A 40 9.92 -2.03 1.70
C PHE A 40 8.94 -2.66 0.70
N HIS A 41 9.47 -3.33 -0.32
CA HIS A 41 8.69 -3.99 -1.37
C HIS A 41 8.48 -5.48 -1.12
N ASN A 42 8.59 -5.90 0.15
CA ASN A 42 8.13 -7.21 0.59
C ASN A 42 6.67 -7.11 1.02
N LEU A 43 5.87 -8.05 0.52
CA LEU A 43 4.46 -8.16 0.82
C LEU A 43 4.21 -9.31 1.78
N THR A 44 3.04 -9.30 2.42
CA THR A 44 2.57 -10.40 3.24
C THR A 44 1.05 -10.44 3.21
N PRO A 45 0.42 -11.61 3.36
CA PRO A 45 -0.98 -11.66 3.72
C PRO A 45 -1.21 -10.91 5.04
N GLY A 46 -2.26 -10.12 5.08
CA GLY A 46 -2.68 -9.34 6.24
C GLY A 46 -4.18 -9.09 6.21
N TRP A 47 -4.65 -8.31 7.18
CA TRP A 47 -6.05 -7.97 7.33
C TRP A 47 -6.25 -6.47 7.14
N VAL A 48 -7.32 -6.10 6.45
CA VAL A 48 -7.76 -4.72 6.28
C VAL A 48 -9.24 -4.59 6.64
N SER A 49 -9.67 -3.43 7.11
CA SER A 49 -11.08 -3.14 7.39
C SER A 49 -11.47 -1.83 6.72
N PHE A 50 -12.71 -1.79 6.23
CA PHE A 50 -13.31 -0.62 5.61
C PHE A 50 -14.45 -0.12 6.50
N ASN A 51 -14.27 1.03 7.15
CA ASN A 51 -15.31 1.71 7.94
C ASN A 51 -16.08 0.83 8.94
N GLY A 52 -15.39 -0.04 9.69
CA GLY A 52 -16.02 -0.89 10.70
C GLY A 52 -16.68 -2.16 10.15
N GLU A 53 -16.53 -2.45 8.85
CA GLU A 53 -16.86 -3.75 8.27
C GLU A 53 -15.93 -4.85 8.80
N LYS A 54 -16.38 -6.10 8.67
CA LYS A 54 -15.58 -7.29 9.03
C LYS A 54 -14.23 -7.22 8.30
N PRO A 55 -13.10 -7.43 8.99
CA PRO A 55 -11.80 -7.44 8.33
C PRO A 55 -11.74 -8.47 7.20
N GLU A 56 -11.17 -8.06 6.07
CA GLU A 56 -10.95 -8.87 4.88
C GLU A 56 -9.45 -9.15 4.70
N ILE A 57 -9.14 -10.30 4.09
CA ILE A 57 -7.75 -10.66 3.77
C ILE A 57 -7.28 -9.84 2.58
N ALA A 58 -6.11 -9.22 2.70
CA ALA A 58 -5.43 -8.49 1.64
C ALA A 58 -3.93 -8.80 1.64
N ILE A 59 -3.26 -8.50 0.52
CA ILE A 59 -1.81 -8.50 0.44
C ILE A 59 -1.31 -7.08 0.76
N VAL A 60 -0.58 -6.96 1.88
CA VAL A 60 -0.19 -5.68 2.49
C VAL A 60 1.33 -5.52 2.56
N PRO A 61 1.86 -4.30 2.73
CA PRO A 61 3.29 -4.09 2.95
C PRO A 61 3.79 -4.77 4.23
N GLN A 62 4.77 -5.67 4.11
CA GLN A 62 5.27 -6.48 5.23
C GLN A 62 5.90 -5.63 6.33
N SER A 63 6.62 -4.58 5.98
CA SER A 63 7.21 -3.64 6.93
C SER A 63 6.16 -2.97 7.81
N LEU A 64 5.01 -2.60 7.24
CA LEU A 64 3.92 -2.00 8.00
C LEU A 64 3.19 -3.05 8.85
N HIS A 65 2.98 -4.25 8.30
CA HIS A 65 2.44 -5.39 9.06
C HIS A 65 3.26 -5.67 10.31
N ARG A 66 4.59 -5.73 10.18
CA ARG A 66 5.51 -5.95 11.32
C ARG A 66 5.46 -4.81 12.33
N LEU A 67 5.27 -3.57 11.85
CA LEU A 67 5.16 -2.41 12.74
C LEU A 67 3.88 -2.49 13.60
N ILE A 68 2.75 -2.87 13.01
CA ILE A 68 1.45 -2.88 13.69
C ILE A 68 1.28 -4.10 14.59
N TYR A 69 1.71 -5.28 14.13
CA TYR A 69 1.43 -6.55 14.81
C TYR A 69 2.67 -7.24 15.41
N GLY A 70 3.85 -6.67 15.22
CA GLY A 70 5.11 -7.29 15.63
C GLY A 70 5.62 -8.35 14.65
N PRO A 71 6.70 -9.07 15.00
CA PRO A 71 7.27 -10.13 14.17
C PRO A 71 6.39 -11.38 14.11
N ASP A 72 5.47 -11.53 15.05
CA ASP A 72 4.55 -12.66 15.09
C ASP A 72 3.51 -12.55 13.98
N LYS A 73 3.47 -13.59 13.14
CA LYS A 73 2.37 -13.77 12.18
C LYS A 73 1.08 -13.85 12.99
N ARG A 74 0.13 -12.93 12.75
CA ARG A 74 -1.28 -13.26 13.02
C ARG A 74 -1.55 -14.64 12.45
N SER A 75 -2.43 -15.41 13.13
CA SER A 75 -2.90 -16.70 12.68
C SER A 75 -3.15 -16.66 11.17
N SER A 76 -2.49 -17.57 10.45
CA SER A 76 -2.73 -17.77 9.03
C SER A 76 -4.24 -17.80 8.77
N PRO A 77 -4.73 -17.23 7.66
CA PRO A 77 -6.13 -17.35 7.28
C PRO A 77 -6.67 -18.77 7.49
N SER A 78 -7.90 -18.87 7.99
CA SER A 78 -8.55 -20.18 8.04
C SER A 78 -8.77 -20.70 6.61
N LEU A 79 -8.96 -22.01 6.45
CA LEU A 79 -9.28 -22.59 5.13
C LEU A 79 -10.56 -21.98 4.54
N ASP A 80 -11.55 -21.67 5.37
CA ASP A 80 -12.80 -21.04 4.94
C ASP A 80 -12.58 -19.61 4.46
N ASP A 81 -11.72 -18.84 5.14
CA ASP A 81 -11.36 -17.49 4.70
C ASP A 81 -10.53 -17.53 3.41
N ASP A 82 -9.69 -18.56 3.20
CA ASP A 82 -8.91 -18.73 1.98
C ASP A 82 -9.80 -19.02 0.75
N LEU A 83 -10.81 -19.88 0.90
CA LEU A 83 -11.69 -20.28 -0.20
C LEU A 83 -12.44 -19.10 -0.84
N VAL A 84 -12.73 -18.05 -0.06
CA VAL A 84 -13.41 -16.84 -0.53
C VAL A 84 -12.48 -15.78 -1.10
N VAL A 85 -11.14 -15.98 -1.04
CA VAL A 85 -10.17 -15.03 -1.58
C VAL A 85 -10.34 -14.91 -3.09
N ASN A 86 -10.70 -13.72 -3.55
CA ASN A 86 -10.68 -13.38 -4.97
C ASN A 86 -9.22 -13.24 -5.44
N LEU A 87 -8.88 -13.89 -6.56
CA LEU A 87 -7.55 -13.86 -7.18
C LEU A 87 -7.42 -12.78 -8.27
N CYS A 88 -8.51 -12.12 -8.65
CA CYS A 88 -8.51 -11.11 -9.72
C CYS A 88 -7.76 -9.86 -9.28
N THR A 89 -6.50 -9.74 -9.72
CA THR A 89 -5.70 -8.52 -9.62
C THR A 89 -6.04 -7.56 -10.76
N SER A 90 -5.99 -6.26 -10.51
CA SER A 90 -6.24 -5.24 -11.53
C SER A 90 -4.96 -4.90 -12.29
N GLU A 91 -4.72 -5.60 -13.41
CA GLU A 91 -3.52 -5.40 -14.24
C GLU A 91 -3.37 -3.94 -14.70
N HIS A 92 -4.47 -3.28 -15.05
CA HIS A 92 -4.48 -1.87 -15.43
C HIS A 92 -3.94 -0.97 -14.29
N LEU A 93 -4.42 -1.17 -13.05
CA LEU A 93 -3.93 -0.37 -11.92
C LEU A 93 -2.47 -0.65 -11.61
N LEU A 94 -2.06 -1.91 -11.67
CA LEU A 94 -0.66 -2.29 -11.50
C LEU A 94 0.22 -1.60 -12.55
N VAL A 95 -0.18 -1.57 -13.82
CA VAL A 95 0.62 -0.92 -14.87
C VAL A 95 0.71 0.60 -14.70
N HIS A 96 -0.36 1.27 -14.28
CA HIS A 96 -0.43 2.74 -14.28
C HIS A 96 -0.07 3.39 -12.94
N HIS A 97 0.00 2.62 -11.85
CA HIS A 97 0.31 3.14 -10.51
C HIS A 97 1.56 2.46 -9.96
N PRO A 98 2.63 3.21 -9.64
CA PRO A 98 3.91 2.63 -9.29
C PRO A 98 3.90 1.97 -7.90
N MET A 99 4.74 0.95 -7.72
CA MET A 99 5.14 0.44 -6.40
C MET A 99 3.93 0.04 -5.52
N LEU A 100 3.95 0.38 -4.22
CA LEU A 100 2.91 0.04 -3.25
C LEU A 100 1.55 0.70 -3.55
N GLU A 101 1.51 1.75 -4.38
CA GLU A 101 0.26 2.39 -4.78
C GLU A 101 -0.57 1.49 -5.69
N GLY A 102 0.06 0.85 -6.68
CA GLY A 102 -0.62 -0.10 -7.56
C GLY A 102 -1.21 -1.28 -6.78
N ILE A 103 -0.46 -1.81 -5.80
CA ILE A 103 -0.96 -2.87 -4.91
C ILE A 103 -2.17 -2.39 -4.10
N LEU A 104 -2.09 -1.20 -3.50
CA LEU A 104 -3.19 -0.62 -2.69
C LEU A 104 -4.48 -0.50 -3.49
N LEU A 105 -4.38 0.09 -4.68
CA LEU A 105 -5.55 0.33 -5.53
C LEU A 105 -6.10 -0.99 -6.08
N SER A 106 -5.23 -1.92 -6.48
CA SER A 106 -5.64 -3.24 -6.95
C SER A 106 -6.33 -4.05 -5.85
N GLU A 107 -5.86 -3.96 -4.61
CA GLU A 107 -6.53 -4.55 -3.44
C GLU A 107 -7.90 -3.92 -3.18
N CYS A 108 -8.02 -2.58 -3.28
CA CYS A 108 -9.31 -1.93 -3.17
C CYS A 108 -10.31 -2.42 -4.23
N GLU A 109 -9.89 -2.56 -5.50
CA GLU A 109 -10.78 -3.08 -6.54
C GLU A 109 -11.14 -4.55 -6.33
N ARG A 110 -10.16 -5.38 -5.97
CA ARG A 110 -10.35 -6.82 -5.72
C ARG A 110 -11.36 -7.07 -4.60
N LEU A 111 -11.33 -6.21 -3.57
CA LEU A 111 -12.25 -6.20 -2.42
C LEU A 111 -13.53 -5.37 -2.69
N LYS A 112 -13.80 -5.01 -3.94
CA LYS A 112 -15.02 -4.29 -4.39
C LYS A 112 -15.19 -2.89 -3.80
N GLN A 113 -14.13 -2.30 -3.26
CA GLN A 113 -14.10 -0.95 -2.72
C GLN A 113 -13.81 0.10 -3.81
N HIS A 114 -14.58 0.05 -4.92
CA HIS A 114 -14.37 0.89 -6.10
C HIS A 114 -14.50 2.40 -5.80
N SER A 115 -15.40 2.78 -4.90
CA SER A 115 -15.58 4.19 -4.50
C SER A 115 -14.31 4.74 -3.83
N LEU A 116 -13.70 3.96 -2.94
CA LEU A 116 -12.44 4.32 -2.29
C LEU A 116 -11.31 4.36 -3.32
N ALA A 117 -11.16 3.32 -4.15
CA ALA A 117 -10.14 3.27 -5.20
C ALA A 117 -10.16 4.51 -6.10
N ASN A 118 -11.35 4.91 -6.59
CA ASN A 118 -11.50 6.09 -7.44
C ASN A 118 -11.13 7.40 -6.73
N LYS A 119 -11.46 7.53 -5.45
CA LYS A 119 -11.08 8.71 -4.65
C LYS A 119 -9.58 8.76 -4.40
N LEU A 120 -8.96 7.62 -4.09
CA LEU A 120 -7.51 7.51 -3.93
C LEU A 120 -6.77 7.83 -5.23
N ILE A 121 -7.23 7.29 -6.38
CA ILE A 121 -6.67 7.62 -7.70
C ILE A 121 -6.74 9.13 -7.95
N SER A 122 -7.89 9.75 -7.68
CA SER A 122 -8.04 11.21 -7.83
C SER A 122 -7.10 11.98 -6.90
N LEU A 123 -6.91 11.53 -5.67
CA LEU A 123 -6.05 12.19 -4.68
C LEU A 123 -4.56 12.04 -5.05
N PHE A 124 -4.11 10.84 -5.37
CA PHE A 124 -2.71 10.57 -5.73
C PHE A 124 -2.30 11.29 -7.02
N ARG A 125 -3.22 11.44 -7.99
CA ARG A 125 -2.98 12.25 -9.19
C ARG A 125 -2.79 13.73 -8.88
N GLN A 126 -3.57 14.28 -7.93
CA GLN A 126 -3.45 15.69 -7.52
C GLN A 126 -2.07 16.01 -6.94
N PHE A 127 -1.46 15.06 -6.24
CA PHE A 127 -0.13 15.19 -5.63
C PHE A 127 0.94 14.37 -6.37
N GLY A 128 0.72 14.12 -7.67
CA GLY A 128 1.65 13.35 -8.51
C GLY A 128 3.05 13.94 -8.51
N GLY A 129 4.07 13.08 -8.45
CA GLY A 129 5.47 13.52 -8.47
C GLY A 129 5.92 14.24 -7.19
N THR A 130 5.23 14.07 -6.07
CA THR A 130 5.64 14.63 -4.76
C THR A 130 5.89 13.51 -3.75
N GLU A 131 6.71 13.79 -2.73
CA GLU A 131 6.87 12.89 -1.58
C GLU A 131 5.56 12.68 -0.82
N LEU A 132 4.64 13.67 -0.86
CA LEU A 132 3.33 13.60 -0.21
C LEU A 132 2.51 12.42 -0.73
N ARG A 133 2.57 12.12 -2.04
CA ARG A 133 1.91 10.96 -2.63
C ARG A 133 2.38 9.65 -1.99
N LEU A 134 3.69 9.49 -1.80
CA LEU A 134 4.26 8.30 -1.16
C LEU A 134 3.80 8.21 0.31
N LYS A 135 3.84 9.33 1.04
CA LYS A 135 3.38 9.39 2.44
C LYS A 135 1.89 9.05 2.56
N LEU A 136 1.05 9.52 1.63
CA LEU A 136 -0.37 9.20 1.57
C LEU A 136 -0.62 7.71 1.34
N VAL A 137 0.10 7.05 0.43
CA VAL A 137 -0.04 5.60 0.20
C VAL A 137 0.21 4.83 1.50
N TRP A 138 1.25 5.19 2.26
CA TRP A 138 1.58 4.56 3.54
C TRP A 138 0.53 4.79 4.62
N LEU A 139 0.05 6.03 4.76
CA LEU A 139 -0.99 6.34 5.74
C LEU A 139 -2.31 5.66 5.40
N CYS A 140 -2.63 5.48 4.11
CA CYS A 140 -3.83 4.77 3.69
C CYS A 140 -3.75 3.28 4.04
N TRP A 141 -2.60 2.65 3.77
CA TRP A 141 -2.34 1.29 4.23
C TRP A 141 -2.47 1.14 5.74
N LEU A 142 -1.92 2.08 6.51
CA LEU A 142 -2.01 2.07 7.95
C LEU A 142 -3.47 2.10 8.41
N ASP A 143 -4.26 3.04 7.91
CA ASP A 143 -5.67 3.19 8.30
C ASP A 143 -6.50 1.96 7.97
N LEU A 144 -6.26 1.34 6.80
CA LEU A 144 -6.89 0.09 6.41
C LEU A 144 -6.52 -1.06 7.35
N MET A 145 -5.25 -1.19 7.70
CA MET A 145 -4.75 -2.28 8.55
C MET A 145 -5.13 -2.13 10.03
N THR A 146 -5.29 -0.90 10.53
CA THR A 146 -5.73 -0.66 11.90
C THR A 146 -7.25 -0.53 12.03
N GLY A 147 -7.98 -0.46 10.90
CA GLY A 147 -9.43 -0.26 10.89
C GLY A 147 -9.85 1.16 11.31
N ASN A 148 -8.99 2.16 11.06
CA ASN A 148 -9.35 3.56 11.31
C ASN A 148 -10.41 4.03 10.31
N SER A 149 -11.11 5.11 10.66
CA SER A 149 -12.11 5.71 9.76
C SER A 149 -11.49 6.16 8.45
N LEU A 150 -12.15 5.85 7.33
CA LEU A 150 -11.75 6.29 6.00
C LEU A 150 -12.43 7.61 5.58
N ASP A 151 -13.07 8.32 6.51
CA ASP A 151 -13.74 9.59 6.22
C ASP A 151 -12.79 10.64 5.65
N ASP A 152 -11.57 10.75 6.18
CA ASP A 152 -10.58 11.70 5.68
C ASP A 152 -10.24 11.41 4.21
N TRP A 153 -9.93 10.16 3.89
CA TRP A 153 -9.63 9.68 2.55
C TRP A 153 -10.76 9.92 1.56
N THR A 154 -12.01 9.84 2.03
CA THR A 154 -13.18 9.87 1.18
C THR A 154 -13.86 11.24 1.06
N LYS A 155 -13.65 12.14 2.01
CA LYS A 155 -14.36 13.43 2.10
C LYS A 155 -13.44 14.63 2.24
N ASN A 156 -12.34 14.53 2.98
CA ASN A 156 -11.62 15.71 3.47
C ASN A 156 -10.32 15.99 2.71
N LEU A 157 -9.52 14.96 2.42
CA LEU A 157 -8.15 15.15 1.92
C LEU A 157 -8.08 15.82 0.54
N LYS A 158 -9.01 15.50 -0.36
CA LYS A 158 -9.03 16.04 -1.73
C LYS A 158 -9.20 17.58 -1.77
N HIS A 159 -9.85 18.15 -0.77
CA HIS A 159 -10.12 19.60 -0.72
C HIS A 159 -9.04 20.40 0.00
N LYS A 160 -8.01 19.75 0.53
CA LYS A 160 -6.91 20.42 1.23
C LYS A 160 -5.95 21.06 0.23
N SER A 161 -5.43 22.22 0.60
CA SER A 161 -4.23 22.76 -0.03
C SER A 161 -3.02 21.86 0.27
N GLU A 162 -1.95 21.99 -0.49
CA GLU A 162 -0.70 21.26 -0.24
C GLU A 162 -0.18 21.49 1.19
N LYS A 163 -0.17 22.75 1.64
CA LYS A 163 0.22 23.12 3.01
C LYS A 163 -0.66 22.47 4.07
N ASP A 164 -1.99 22.48 3.88
CA ASP A 164 -2.90 21.85 4.85
C ASP A 164 -2.76 20.33 4.85
N LEU A 165 -2.41 19.75 3.71
CA LEU A 165 -2.13 18.32 3.60
C LEU A 165 -0.83 17.96 4.31
N GLU A 166 0.24 18.74 4.13
CA GLU A 166 1.50 18.58 4.85
C GLU A 166 1.27 18.62 6.37
N GLN A 167 0.51 19.61 6.86
CA GLN A 167 0.18 19.68 8.28
C GLN A 167 -0.62 18.46 8.76
N TRP A 168 -1.55 17.95 7.96
CA TRP A 168 -2.27 16.72 8.27
C TRP A 168 -1.33 15.51 8.33
N ILE A 169 -0.40 15.38 7.37
CA ILE A 169 0.60 14.30 7.36
C ILE A 169 1.52 14.40 8.57
N ILE A 170 2.02 15.59 8.92
CA ILE A 170 2.87 15.83 10.09
C ILE A 170 2.12 15.44 11.37
N ALA A 171 0.86 15.85 11.50
CA ALA A 171 0.04 15.48 12.65
C ALA A 171 -0.14 13.96 12.78
N ARG A 172 -0.25 13.24 11.65
CA ARG A 172 -0.35 11.77 11.61
C ARG A 172 0.98 11.09 11.94
N GLN A 173 2.09 11.59 11.39
CA GLN A 173 3.44 11.12 11.70
C GLN A 173 3.75 11.31 13.19
N GLY A 174 3.35 12.44 13.78
CA GLY A 174 3.52 12.73 15.22
C GLY A 174 2.81 11.76 16.17
N GLN A 175 1.91 10.90 15.69
CA GLN A 175 1.26 9.87 16.50
C GLN A 175 2.16 8.65 16.75
N SER A 176 3.20 8.44 15.93
CA SER A 176 4.08 7.28 16.03
C SER A 176 5.46 7.58 15.42
N GLU A 177 6.48 7.63 16.28
CA GLU A 177 7.88 7.77 15.85
C GLU A 177 8.34 6.61 14.94
N PRO A 178 8.05 5.32 15.26
CA PRO A 178 8.40 4.22 14.36
C PRO A 178 7.77 4.33 12.96
N LEU A 179 6.52 4.77 12.87
CA LEU A 179 5.84 5.00 11.59
C LEU A 179 6.55 6.12 10.80
N THR A 180 6.88 7.21 11.48
CA THR A 180 7.57 8.36 10.88
C THR A 180 8.90 7.92 10.28
N ASN A 181 9.72 7.22 11.05
CA ASN A 181 11.01 6.70 10.61
C ASN A 181 10.87 5.73 9.42
N LEU A 182 9.84 4.88 9.42
CA LEU A 182 9.59 3.94 8.34
C LEU A 182 9.18 4.65 7.04
N MET A 183 8.30 5.64 7.14
CA MET A 183 7.84 6.44 6.00
C MET A 183 8.97 7.27 5.40
N ASP A 184 9.76 7.95 6.22
CA ASP A 184 10.84 8.81 5.75
C ASP A 184 11.95 7.99 5.07
N GLN A 185 12.26 6.80 5.60
CA GLN A 185 13.18 5.88 4.91
C GLN A 185 12.61 5.40 3.57
N TYR A 186 11.32 5.07 3.48
CA TYR A 186 10.72 4.68 2.21
C TYR A 186 10.79 5.80 1.18
N VAL A 187 10.42 7.03 1.56
CA VAL A 187 10.49 8.21 0.70
C VAL A 187 11.92 8.43 0.22
N LEU A 188 12.91 8.36 1.12
CA LEU A 188 14.33 8.50 0.76
C LEU A 188 14.76 7.45 -0.27
N MET A 189 14.30 6.20 -0.14
CA MET A 189 14.64 5.13 -1.07
C MET A 189 13.87 5.24 -2.40
N ALA A 190 12.70 5.87 -2.40
CA ALA A 190 11.85 6.09 -3.56
C ALA A 190 12.08 7.46 -4.24
N TYR A 191 12.99 8.28 -3.70
CA TYR A 191 13.10 9.73 -3.90
C TYR A 191 13.12 10.22 -5.37
N ARG A 192 13.69 9.47 -6.32
CA ARG A 192 13.69 9.92 -7.73
C ARG A 192 12.35 9.69 -8.45
N THR A 193 11.39 9.00 -7.85
CA THR A 193 9.99 8.96 -8.34
C THR A 193 9.24 10.28 -8.11
N SER A 194 9.75 11.18 -7.27
CA SER A 194 9.12 12.45 -6.87
C SER A 194 9.89 13.71 -7.29
N VAL A 195 10.91 13.60 -8.15
CA VAL A 195 11.74 14.77 -8.53
C VAL A 195 11.58 15.14 -10.02
N ASP A 196 11.21 14.20 -10.88
CA ASP A 196 11.25 14.40 -12.34
C ASP A 196 10.05 15.15 -12.95
N ALA A 197 9.15 15.74 -12.14
CA ALA A 197 8.09 16.63 -12.65
C ALA A 197 8.45 18.12 -12.62
N ALA A 198 9.61 18.50 -12.05
CA ALA A 198 9.96 19.90 -11.88
C ALA A 198 10.71 20.54 -13.07
N HIS A 199 11.27 19.77 -14.00
CA HIS A 199 12.05 20.31 -15.12
C HIS A 199 11.66 19.68 -16.46
N SER A 200 10.63 20.23 -17.10
CA SER A 200 10.46 20.27 -18.56
C SER A 200 9.55 21.43 -18.94
#